data_AF-A0A6F8Y091-F1
#
_entry.id   AF-A0A6F8Y091-F1
#
_cell.length_a   1.000
_cell.length_b   1.000
_cell.length_c   1.000
_cell.angle_alpha   90.00
_cell.angle_beta   90.00
_cell.angle_gamma   90.00
#
_symmetry.space_group_name_H-M   'P 1'
#
loop_
_entity.id
_entity.type
_entity.pdbx_description
1 polymer ?
#
loop_
_entity_poly.entity_id
_entity_poly.type
_entity_poly.pdbx_seq_one_letter_code
_entity_poly.pdbx_strand_id
1 'polypeptide(L)'
;MINRRRAYRGWYLLPVVAVFLASTASAAAAAPVARPPVPVAAPAPSPSPPAGQGPQSTPPSGEAVTRWAVSPANAKGPDGRTRFSYEGLQPGAVVSDFVSITNLSTVPVTFRVYAADGITTPEGAIGVATADVKATDVGAWTRLPHASLRVPPRTRVVEPFTITVPRNATPGDHVGGVIASITQRVPGTQVGRESRIAVAAYLRVAGPLTAALGVEAVSTTYDGTANPFGGGGATIAYTVRNTGNVRLSGAQAVSVTSPFGTEAETTPATLEELLPGDAVRVTARMTGVLPAGPLKAHVKVTPVQLPDAPAVPTPLQPVEQTVGLWATPWPQVVLLLILVALVVGLWWWLGWSRRRFNAKLAAAEARGRRAAAGDAPAEKGALDALFEPPGDEAPAELAPVAASNGSRPAGNGKTDADRAGEAAPPAATNPD
;
A
#
# COMPACT_ATOMS: atom_id res chain seq x y z
N MET A 1 -61.01 -6.15 70.59
CA MET A 1 -59.90 -7.12 70.80
C MET A 1 -58.95 -6.94 69.62
N ILE A 2 -57.75 -6.36 69.76
CA ILE A 2 -56.50 -6.99 70.27
C ILE A 2 -56.11 -8.17 69.33
N ASN A 3 -54.98 -8.22 68.60
CA ASN A 3 -53.66 -7.54 68.77
C ASN A 3 -52.81 -7.46 67.47
N ARG A 4 -51.84 -6.51 67.44
CA ARG A 4 -50.51 -6.45 66.73
C ARG A 4 -50.36 -6.94 65.27
N ARG A 5 -49.90 -6.12 64.28
CA ARG A 5 -48.65 -5.30 64.10
C ARG A 5 -47.37 -6.06 63.66
N ARG A 6 -46.93 -5.80 62.41
CA ARG A 6 -45.56 -5.64 61.82
C ARG A 6 -45.66 -6.03 60.31
N ALA A 7 -45.36 -5.23 59.27
CA ALA A 7 -44.22 -4.36 58.93
C ALA A 7 -42.91 -5.18 58.76
N TYR A 8 -42.11 -5.10 57.67
CA TYR A 8 -41.77 -3.97 56.78
C TYR A 8 -41.43 -4.38 55.31
N ARG A 9 -41.21 -3.36 54.47
CA ARG A 9 -40.73 -3.33 53.05
C ARG A 9 -39.57 -4.27 52.67
N GLY A 10 -39.51 -4.62 51.38
CA GLY A 10 -38.28 -5.06 50.69
C GLY A 10 -38.37 -5.04 49.15
N TRP A 11 -37.85 -4.00 48.50
CA TRP A 11 -37.48 -4.03 47.07
C TRP A 11 -36.11 -4.69 46.91
N TYR A 12 -35.85 -5.41 45.81
CA TYR A 12 -34.82 -5.04 44.82
C TYR A 12 -34.85 -5.99 43.60
N LEU A 13 -34.42 -5.48 42.45
CA LEU A 13 -34.48 -6.15 41.14
C LEU A 13 -33.33 -7.13 40.91
N LEU A 14 -33.62 -8.21 40.19
CA LEU A 14 -32.63 -9.06 39.51
C LEU A 14 -32.14 -8.40 38.22
N PRO A 15 -30.89 -8.67 37.82
CA PRO A 15 -30.57 -8.92 36.43
C PRO A 15 -29.96 -10.31 36.24
N VAL A 16 -30.48 -11.05 35.27
CA VAL A 16 -29.95 -12.34 34.81
C VAL A 16 -28.73 -12.08 33.93
N VAL A 17 -27.62 -12.74 34.21
CA VAL A 17 -26.46 -12.81 33.30
C VAL A 17 -26.36 -14.23 32.78
N ALA A 18 -26.67 -14.41 31.49
CA ALA A 18 -26.51 -15.69 30.81
C ALA A 18 -25.04 -15.88 30.42
N VAL A 19 -24.42 -16.97 30.89
CA VAL A 19 -23.06 -17.37 30.50
C VAL A 19 -23.16 -18.46 29.44
N PHE A 20 -22.77 -18.15 28.21
CA PHE A 20 -22.51 -19.17 27.19
C PHE A 20 -21.05 -19.59 27.25
N LEU A 21 -20.80 -20.83 27.68
CA LEU A 21 -19.52 -21.50 27.50
C LEU A 21 -19.45 -22.08 26.07
N ALA A 22 -18.37 -21.78 25.36
CA ALA A 22 -17.92 -22.53 24.20
C ALA A 22 -16.41 -22.76 24.33
N SER A 23 -16.00 -24.00 24.58
CA SER A 23 -14.59 -24.38 24.70
C SER A 23 -13.92 -24.42 23.32
N THR A 24 -12.80 -23.73 23.16
CA THR A 24 -11.84 -23.97 22.08
C THR A 24 -10.61 -24.67 22.65
N ALA A 25 -10.44 -25.96 22.34
CA ALA A 25 -9.17 -26.64 22.52
C ALA A 25 -8.28 -26.33 21.31
N SER A 26 -7.06 -25.82 21.54
CA SER A 26 -6.03 -25.75 20.52
C SER A 26 -4.67 -25.99 21.16
N ALA A 27 -3.95 -27.00 20.67
CA ALA A 27 -2.63 -27.35 21.16
C ALA A 27 -1.58 -26.38 20.57
N ALA A 28 -0.67 -25.90 21.42
CA ALA A 28 0.43 -25.05 21.00
C ALA A 28 1.65 -25.91 20.61
N ALA A 29 2.09 -25.80 19.35
CA ALA A 29 3.43 -26.22 18.94
C ALA A 29 4.34 -24.98 18.92
N ALA A 30 5.51 -25.06 19.57
CA ALA A 30 6.42 -23.93 19.69
C ALA A 30 7.33 -23.79 18.46
N ALA A 31 7.57 -22.54 18.03
CA ALA A 31 8.60 -22.18 17.05
C ALA A 31 9.55 -21.13 17.67
N PRO A 32 10.88 -21.26 17.52
CA PRO A 32 11.83 -20.35 18.16
C PRO A 32 11.97 -19.00 17.42
N VAL A 33 12.20 -17.95 18.20
CA VAL A 33 12.36 -16.56 17.73
C VAL A 33 13.81 -16.29 17.31
N ALA A 34 14.00 -15.80 16.08
CA ALA A 34 15.28 -15.29 15.61
C ALA A 34 15.51 -13.82 16.06
N ARG A 35 16.75 -13.48 16.46
CA ARG A 35 17.15 -12.14 16.89
C ARG A 35 17.56 -11.25 15.70
N PRO A 36 17.34 -9.92 15.75
CA PRO A 36 17.84 -9.00 14.73
C PRO A 36 19.36 -8.75 14.86
N PRO A 37 20.09 -8.56 13.75
CA PRO A 37 21.52 -8.20 13.78
C PRO A 37 21.75 -6.70 14.04
N VAL A 38 22.92 -6.40 14.59
CA VAL A 38 23.40 -5.06 14.98
C VAL A 38 24.13 -4.39 13.79
N PRO A 39 24.03 -3.06 13.57
CA PRO A 39 24.77 -2.39 12.51
C PRO A 39 26.27 -2.31 12.81
N VAL A 40 27.11 -2.56 11.80
CA VAL A 40 28.57 -2.37 11.85
C VAL A 40 28.97 -1.33 10.81
N ALA A 41 29.87 -0.42 11.19
CA ALA A 41 30.29 0.71 10.37
C ALA A 41 31.16 0.30 9.17
N ALA A 42 31.05 1.06 8.08
CA ALA A 42 31.83 0.85 6.86
C ALA A 42 33.28 1.36 7.02
N PRO A 43 34.30 0.62 6.54
CA PRO A 43 35.65 1.14 6.37
C PRO A 43 35.76 2.05 5.14
N ALA A 44 36.61 3.07 5.21
CA ALA A 44 36.91 3.96 4.08
C ALA A 44 37.73 3.24 2.99
N PRO A 45 37.61 3.63 1.71
CA PRO A 45 38.30 2.95 0.62
C PRO A 45 39.79 3.35 0.51
N SER A 46 40.67 2.34 0.45
CA SER A 46 42.04 2.49 -0.05
C SER A 46 42.09 2.17 -1.56
N PRO A 47 42.88 2.90 -2.36
CA PRO A 47 42.95 2.66 -3.80
C PRO A 47 43.72 1.38 -4.14
N SER A 48 43.18 0.58 -5.07
CA SER A 48 43.78 -0.66 -5.58
C SER A 48 44.01 -0.59 -7.10
N PRO A 49 45.03 -1.29 -7.63
CA PRO A 49 45.58 -1.07 -8.98
C PRO A 49 44.68 -1.60 -10.13
N PRO A 50 44.95 -1.20 -11.39
CA PRO A 50 44.14 -1.62 -12.54
C PRO A 50 44.31 -3.12 -12.83
N ALA A 51 43.27 -3.90 -12.53
CA ALA A 51 43.16 -5.30 -12.93
C ALA A 51 42.71 -5.42 -14.40
N GLY A 52 43.29 -6.40 -15.10
CA GLY A 52 43.17 -6.53 -16.56
C GLY A 52 41.76 -6.88 -17.07
N GLN A 53 41.56 -6.62 -18.37
CA GLN A 53 40.33 -6.94 -19.09
C GLN A 53 40.09 -8.45 -19.14
N GLY A 54 39.07 -8.93 -18.41
CA GLY A 54 38.50 -10.25 -18.67
C GLY A 54 37.88 -10.31 -20.07
N PRO A 55 37.75 -11.51 -20.68
CA PRO A 55 37.23 -11.66 -22.04
C PRO A 55 35.83 -11.05 -22.13
N GLN A 56 35.69 -10.03 -22.98
CA GLN A 56 34.41 -9.39 -23.23
C GLN A 56 33.44 -10.42 -23.81
N SER A 57 32.34 -10.68 -23.11
CA SER A 57 31.23 -11.46 -23.65
C SER A 57 30.69 -10.74 -24.89
N THR A 58 31.04 -11.24 -26.07
CA THR A 58 30.51 -10.74 -27.34
C THR A 58 28.98 -10.81 -27.28
N PRO A 59 28.25 -9.72 -27.54
CA PRO A 59 26.80 -9.79 -27.63
C PRO A 59 26.40 -10.84 -28.69
N PRO A 60 25.32 -11.61 -28.49
CA PRO A 60 24.85 -12.55 -29.50
C PRO A 60 24.61 -11.82 -30.82
N SER A 61 25.09 -12.43 -31.90
CA SER A 61 25.24 -11.78 -33.21
C SER A 61 23.91 -11.30 -33.80
N GLY A 62 23.60 -10.02 -33.57
CA GLY A 62 22.78 -9.19 -34.44
C GLY A 62 21.41 -9.74 -34.82
N GLU A 63 20.49 -9.89 -33.86
CA GLU A 63 19.07 -9.82 -34.20
C GLU A 63 18.81 -8.43 -34.81
N ALA A 64 18.29 -8.38 -36.04
CA ALA A 64 18.17 -7.15 -36.81
C ALA A 64 17.06 -6.26 -36.24
N VAL A 65 17.40 -5.46 -35.21
CA VAL A 65 16.47 -4.58 -34.50
C VAL A 65 15.78 -3.65 -35.50
N THR A 66 14.51 -3.97 -35.76
CA THR A 66 13.68 -3.20 -36.68
C THR A 66 13.35 -1.87 -36.02
N ARG A 67 13.72 -0.76 -36.67
CA ARG A 67 13.52 0.61 -36.19
C ARG A 67 12.81 1.41 -37.27
N TRP A 68 11.77 2.13 -36.89
CA TRP A 68 10.99 2.98 -37.79
C TRP A 68 10.43 4.18 -37.04
N ALA A 69 9.96 5.15 -37.79
CA ALA A 69 9.22 6.29 -37.29
C ALA A 69 7.98 6.51 -38.16
N VAL A 70 6.91 6.98 -37.53
CA VAL A 70 5.68 7.43 -38.19
C VAL A 70 5.45 8.87 -37.73
N SER A 71 5.19 9.77 -38.67
CA SER A 71 4.91 11.18 -38.38
C SER A 71 3.87 11.73 -39.34
N PRO A 72 3.16 12.81 -38.97
CA PRO A 72 2.54 13.71 -39.94
C PRO A 72 3.53 14.13 -41.04
N ALA A 73 2.98 14.47 -42.20
CA ALA A 73 3.74 14.88 -43.37
C ALA A 73 2.91 15.80 -44.27
N ASN A 74 3.60 16.46 -45.18
CA ASN A 74 3.00 16.98 -46.42
C ASN A 74 3.48 16.13 -47.61
N ALA A 75 3.05 16.47 -48.82
CA ALA A 75 3.41 15.74 -50.05
C ALA A 75 4.92 15.58 -50.32
N LYS A 76 5.80 16.34 -49.64
CA LYS A 76 7.27 16.25 -49.76
C LYS A 76 7.93 15.44 -48.62
N GLY A 77 7.22 15.15 -47.53
CA GLY A 77 7.76 14.45 -46.36
C GLY A 77 7.29 15.03 -45.01
N PRO A 78 7.88 14.57 -43.89
CA PRO A 78 7.61 15.08 -42.55
C PRO A 78 7.69 16.60 -42.46
N ASP A 79 6.72 17.20 -41.78
CA ASP A 79 6.54 18.66 -41.72
C ASP A 79 6.73 19.26 -40.31
N GLY A 80 7.16 18.45 -39.35
CA GLY A 80 7.42 18.85 -37.97
C GLY A 80 6.21 18.80 -37.04
N ARG A 81 4.99 18.54 -37.53
CA ARG A 81 3.84 18.26 -36.66
C ARG A 81 4.06 16.92 -35.93
N THR A 82 3.56 16.83 -34.70
CA THR A 82 3.63 15.60 -33.87
C THR A 82 2.33 14.80 -33.87
N ARG A 83 1.22 15.45 -34.22
CA ARG A 83 -0.16 14.93 -34.26
C ARG A 83 -0.93 15.63 -35.38
N PHE A 84 -2.04 15.06 -35.81
CA PHE A 84 -3.01 15.74 -36.66
C PHE A 84 -4.03 16.47 -35.76
N SER A 85 -4.32 17.73 -36.06
CA SER A 85 -5.32 18.53 -35.36
C SER A 85 -6.17 19.28 -36.38
N TYR A 86 -7.48 19.09 -36.33
CA TYR A 86 -8.43 19.73 -37.23
C TYR A 86 -9.61 20.28 -36.44
N GLU A 87 -9.97 21.54 -36.67
CA GLU A 87 -10.97 22.27 -35.88
C GLU A 87 -12.07 22.84 -36.76
N GLY A 88 -13.26 23.05 -36.19
CA GLY A 88 -14.40 23.65 -36.90
C GLY A 88 -14.96 22.80 -38.04
N LEU A 89 -14.68 21.49 -38.05
CA LEU A 89 -15.13 20.58 -39.10
C LEU A 89 -16.66 20.49 -39.10
N GLN A 90 -17.29 20.75 -40.24
CA GLN A 90 -18.73 20.54 -40.39
C GLN A 90 -19.02 19.05 -40.62
N PRO A 91 -20.18 18.53 -40.18
CA PRO A 91 -20.63 17.20 -40.60
C PRO A 91 -20.68 17.09 -42.13
N GLY A 92 -20.07 16.05 -42.69
CA GLY A 92 -19.86 15.91 -44.14
C GLY A 92 -18.57 16.53 -44.69
N ALA A 93 -17.74 17.17 -43.86
CA ALA A 93 -16.43 17.69 -44.29
C ALA A 93 -15.47 16.57 -44.71
N VAL A 94 -14.60 16.89 -45.66
CA VAL A 94 -13.55 16.00 -46.16
C VAL A 94 -12.19 16.68 -45.94
N VAL A 95 -11.29 16.00 -45.25
CA VAL A 95 -9.92 16.44 -44.95
C VAL A 95 -8.96 15.49 -45.65
N SER A 96 -7.96 16.02 -46.35
CA SER A 96 -6.88 15.24 -46.96
C SER A 96 -5.54 15.68 -46.40
N ASP A 97 -4.73 14.72 -45.97
CA ASP A 97 -3.42 14.96 -45.35
C ASP A 97 -2.48 13.78 -45.65
N PHE A 98 -1.24 13.80 -45.15
CA PHE A 98 -0.24 12.77 -45.42
C PHE A 98 0.40 12.24 -44.13
N VAL A 99 0.75 10.96 -44.14
CA VAL A 99 1.56 10.32 -43.10
C VAL A 99 2.88 9.85 -43.72
N SER A 100 4.00 10.11 -43.04
CA SER A 100 5.31 9.62 -43.44
C SER A 100 5.72 8.42 -42.59
N ILE A 101 6.00 7.30 -43.24
CA ILE A 101 6.52 6.07 -42.63
C ILE A 101 7.97 5.92 -43.04
N THR A 102 8.90 6.10 -42.09
CA THR A 102 10.35 6.04 -42.32
C THR A 102 10.92 4.75 -41.74
N ASN A 103 11.54 3.91 -42.59
CA ASN A 103 12.29 2.74 -42.17
C ASN A 103 13.73 3.14 -41.82
N LEU A 104 14.08 3.09 -40.53
CA LEU A 104 15.41 3.40 -40.01
C LEU A 104 16.32 2.15 -39.96
N SER A 105 15.78 0.99 -40.33
CA SER A 105 16.47 -0.31 -40.37
C SER A 105 17.40 -0.43 -41.60
N THR A 106 18.31 -1.40 -41.56
CA THR A 106 19.17 -1.81 -42.68
C THR A 106 18.54 -2.89 -43.57
N VAL A 107 17.34 -3.37 -43.23
CA VAL A 107 16.55 -4.36 -43.99
C VAL A 107 15.24 -3.73 -44.48
N PRO A 108 14.67 -4.18 -45.61
CA PRO A 108 13.35 -3.75 -46.04
C PRO A 108 12.28 -4.23 -45.06
N VAL A 109 11.31 -3.37 -44.75
CA VAL A 109 10.25 -3.67 -43.78
C VAL A 109 8.90 -3.51 -44.48
N THR A 110 7.99 -4.45 -44.25
CA THR A 110 6.59 -4.33 -44.68
C THR A 110 5.74 -3.91 -43.49
N PHE A 111 5.20 -2.70 -43.54
CA PHE A 111 4.31 -2.17 -42.51
C PHE A 111 2.87 -2.43 -42.91
N ARG A 112 2.06 -2.92 -41.97
CA ARG A 112 0.60 -2.80 -42.07
C ARG A 112 0.22 -1.38 -41.70
N VAL A 113 -0.59 -0.72 -42.52
CA VAL A 113 -1.01 0.67 -42.31
C VAL A 113 -2.53 0.71 -42.24
N TYR A 114 -3.06 1.34 -41.19
CA TYR A 114 -4.50 1.44 -40.94
C TYR A 114 -4.81 2.65 -40.08
N ALA A 115 -6.09 3.00 -39.99
CA ALA A 115 -6.59 3.94 -39.00
C ALA A 115 -7.43 3.18 -37.96
N ALA A 116 -7.48 3.70 -36.74
CA ALA A 116 -8.32 3.17 -35.67
C ALA A 116 -8.76 4.31 -34.73
N ASP A 117 -9.79 4.04 -33.94
CA ASP A 117 -10.35 5.01 -33.00
C ASP A 117 -9.42 5.21 -31.80
N GLY A 118 -9.48 6.41 -31.22
CA GLY A 118 -8.82 6.74 -29.98
C GLY A 118 -9.54 6.06 -28.82
N ILE A 119 -8.77 5.65 -27.83
CA ILE A 119 -9.30 5.10 -26.57
C ILE A 119 -8.51 5.69 -25.42
N THR A 120 -9.14 5.85 -24.26
CA THR A 120 -8.43 6.21 -23.04
C THR A 120 -7.82 4.95 -22.44
N THR A 121 -6.52 4.96 -22.13
CA THR A 121 -5.86 3.83 -21.48
C THR A 121 -6.24 3.75 -19.99
N PRO A 122 -6.02 2.60 -19.31
CA PRO A 122 -6.28 2.48 -17.86
C PRO A 122 -5.56 3.51 -16.99
N GLU A 123 -4.45 4.06 -17.49
CA GLU A 123 -3.65 5.10 -16.84
C GLU A 123 -4.24 6.52 -17.01
N GLY A 124 -5.26 6.69 -17.86
CA GLY A 124 -5.85 8.00 -18.17
C GLY A 124 -5.09 8.79 -19.23
N ALA A 125 -4.40 8.11 -20.15
CA ALA A 125 -3.69 8.70 -21.28
C ALA A 125 -4.38 8.33 -22.61
N ILE A 126 -4.03 9.00 -23.71
CA ILE A 126 -4.50 8.63 -25.04
C ILE A 126 -3.80 7.36 -25.56
N GLY A 127 -4.63 6.36 -25.86
CA GLY A 127 -4.28 5.17 -26.63
C GLY A 127 -5.02 5.14 -27.98
N VAL A 128 -4.74 4.10 -28.76
CA VAL A 128 -5.40 3.84 -30.04
C VAL A 128 -5.80 2.37 -30.10
N ALA A 129 -7.02 2.10 -30.52
CA ALA A 129 -7.61 0.76 -30.57
C ALA A 129 -6.75 -0.21 -31.40
N THR A 130 -6.82 -1.50 -31.07
CA THR A 130 -6.16 -2.57 -31.82
C THR A 130 -6.91 -2.88 -33.11
N ALA A 131 -6.23 -3.47 -34.09
CA ALA A 131 -6.76 -3.65 -35.44
C ALA A 131 -7.89 -4.69 -35.58
N ASP A 132 -8.19 -5.43 -34.50
CA ASP A 132 -9.31 -6.34 -34.34
C ASP A 132 -10.58 -5.64 -33.80
N VAL A 133 -10.43 -4.49 -33.15
CA VAL A 133 -11.55 -3.65 -32.73
C VAL A 133 -12.13 -2.94 -33.96
N LYS A 134 -13.42 -3.15 -34.21
CA LYS A 134 -14.12 -2.48 -35.30
C LYS A 134 -14.26 -0.99 -34.99
N ALA A 135 -13.57 -0.15 -35.77
CA ALA A 135 -13.72 1.30 -35.70
C ALA A 135 -15.15 1.77 -36.04
N THR A 136 -15.56 2.86 -35.40
CA THR A 136 -16.85 3.54 -35.51
C THR A 136 -16.73 5.06 -35.60
N ASP A 137 -15.61 5.63 -35.16
CA ASP A 137 -15.31 7.06 -35.14
C ASP A 137 -14.22 7.39 -36.20
N VAL A 138 -13.29 8.31 -35.90
CA VAL A 138 -12.20 8.78 -36.78
C VAL A 138 -11.48 7.64 -37.52
N GLY A 139 -11.30 6.47 -36.92
CA GLY A 139 -10.71 5.30 -37.57
C GLY A 139 -11.55 4.76 -38.73
N ALA A 140 -12.88 4.77 -38.61
CA ALA A 140 -13.82 4.41 -39.67
C ALA A 140 -14.02 5.54 -40.70
N TRP A 141 -13.79 6.79 -40.29
CA TRP A 141 -13.90 7.96 -41.17
C TRP A 141 -12.67 8.13 -42.06
N THR A 142 -11.53 7.57 -41.65
CA THR A 142 -10.24 7.67 -42.33
C THR A 142 -10.06 6.56 -43.37
N ARG A 143 -9.60 6.94 -44.56
CA ARG A 143 -9.24 6.05 -45.67
C ARG A 143 -7.78 6.23 -46.07
N LEU A 144 -7.05 5.12 -46.14
CA LEU A 144 -5.71 5.03 -46.73
C LEU A 144 -5.78 4.21 -48.02
N PRO A 145 -5.01 4.55 -49.07
CA PRO A 145 -5.01 3.78 -50.32
C PRO A 145 -4.34 2.41 -50.17
N HIS A 146 -3.33 2.26 -49.30
CA HIS A 146 -2.64 0.99 -49.09
C HIS A 146 -2.74 0.50 -47.65
N ALA A 147 -3.27 -0.72 -47.46
CA ALA A 147 -3.28 -1.40 -46.16
C ALA A 147 -1.90 -1.99 -45.76
N SER A 148 -0.94 -2.04 -46.71
CA SER A 148 0.39 -2.61 -46.53
C SER A 148 1.41 -1.88 -47.40
N LEU A 149 2.48 -1.35 -46.80
CA LEU A 149 3.55 -0.63 -47.48
C LEU A 149 4.91 -1.30 -47.23
N ARG A 150 5.61 -1.69 -48.30
CA ARG A 150 6.98 -2.22 -48.23
C ARG A 150 7.98 -1.09 -48.43
N VAL A 151 8.66 -0.70 -47.35
CA VAL A 151 9.60 0.43 -47.31
C VAL A 151 11.04 -0.11 -47.32
N PRO A 152 11.86 0.21 -48.35
CA PRO A 152 13.27 -0.19 -48.42
C PRO A 152 14.12 0.28 -47.21
N PRO A 153 15.31 -0.33 -46.97
CA PRO A 153 16.25 0.10 -45.94
C PRO A 153 16.54 1.60 -46.01
N ARG A 154 16.56 2.30 -44.85
CA ARG A 154 16.92 3.73 -44.76
C ARG A 154 16.12 4.68 -45.66
N THR A 155 14.93 4.30 -46.09
CA THR A 155 14.02 5.14 -46.91
C THR A 155 12.73 5.47 -46.17
N ARG A 156 11.88 6.29 -46.81
CA ARG A 156 10.54 6.61 -46.33
C ARG A 156 9.52 6.54 -47.46
N VAL A 157 8.26 6.30 -47.10
CA VAL A 157 7.10 6.47 -47.98
C VAL A 157 6.20 7.53 -47.35
N VAL A 158 5.66 8.42 -48.19
CA VAL A 158 4.65 9.41 -47.81
C VAL A 158 3.33 8.91 -48.37
N GLU A 159 2.44 8.49 -47.48
CA GLU A 159 1.13 7.91 -47.83
C GLU A 159 0.05 8.99 -47.62
N PRO A 160 -0.72 9.37 -48.66
CA PRO A 160 -1.87 10.25 -48.49
C PRO A 160 -3.01 9.51 -47.80
N PHE A 161 -3.80 10.22 -47.01
CA PHE A 161 -5.06 9.71 -46.46
C PHE A 161 -6.15 10.77 -46.49
N THR A 162 -7.40 10.32 -46.40
CA THR A 162 -8.57 11.20 -46.37
C THR A 162 -9.47 10.84 -45.20
N ILE A 163 -9.88 11.82 -44.42
CA ILE A 163 -10.91 11.67 -43.38
C ILE A 163 -12.21 12.29 -43.90
N THR A 164 -13.28 11.50 -43.93
CA THR A 164 -14.61 11.94 -44.33
C THR A 164 -15.52 11.93 -43.10
N VAL A 165 -15.78 13.10 -42.53
CA VAL A 165 -16.68 13.26 -41.37
C VAL A 165 -18.11 12.89 -41.81
N PRO A 166 -18.80 11.94 -41.16
CA PRO A 166 -20.18 11.61 -41.48
C PRO A 166 -21.12 12.82 -41.34
N ARG A 167 -22.19 12.86 -42.15
CA ARG A 167 -23.22 13.92 -42.04
C ARG A 167 -24.02 13.86 -40.74
N ASN A 168 -24.00 12.72 -40.07
CA ASN A 168 -24.60 12.47 -38.76
C ASN A 168 -23.54 12.38 -37.64
N ALA A 169 -22.32 12.88 -37.86
CA ALA A 169 -21.32 12.99 -36.80
C ALA A 169 -21.86 13.90 -35.68
N THR A 170 -21.64 13.49 -34.43
CA THR A 170 -21.96 14.31 -33.26
C THR A 170 -21.06 15.55 -33.21
N PRO A 171 -21.54 16.69 -32.69
CA PRO A 171 -20.66 17.79 -32.30
C PRO A 171 -19.72 17.35 -31.18
N GLY A 172 -18.49 17.87 -31.17
CA GLY A 172 -17.51 17.57 -30.12
C GLY A 172 -16.13 17.20 -30.63
N ASP A 173 -15.28 16.73 -29.72
CA ASP A 173 -13.99 16.11 -30.03
C ASP A 173 -14.17 14.64 -30.41
N HIS A 174 -13.55 14.28 -31.53
CA HIS A 174 -13.47 12.95 -32.10
C HIS A 174 -11.98 12.62 -32.25
N VAL A 175 -11.57 11.45 -31.77
CA VAL A 175 -10.15 11.10 -31.66
C VAL A 175 -9.88 9.76 -32.31
N GLY A 176 -8.77 9.68 -33.02
CA GLY A 176 -8.28 8.48 -33.69
C GLY A 176 -6.77 8.49 -33.82
N GLY A 177 -6.26 7.59 -34.66
CA GLY A 177 -4.88 7.67 -35.10
C GLY A 177 -4.63 6.89 -36.39
N VAL A 178 -3.57 7.29 -37.08
CA VAL A 178 -3.00 6.51 -38.20
C VAL A 178 -1.85 5.68 -37.65
N ILE A 179 -1.90 4.37 -37.85
CA ILE A 179 -0.99 3.40 -37.27
C ILE A 179 -0.17 2.74 -38.37
N ALA A 180 1.14 2.62 -38.16
CA ALA A 180 1.97 1.67 -38.89
C ALA A 180 2.51 0.60 -37.92
N SER A 181 2.21 -0.67 -38.20
CA SER A 181 2.63 -1.80 -37.38
C SER A 181 3.41 -2.87 -38.17
N ILE A 182 4.18 -3.65 -37.41
CA ILE A 182 4.87 -4.84 -37.88
C ILE A 182 4.52 -6.01 -36.97
N THR A 183 4.35 -7.20 -37.54
CA THR A 183 4.20 -8.44 -36.76
C THR A 183 5.49 -9.25 -36.89
N GLN A 184 6.25 -9.35 -35.81
CA GLN A 184 7.46 -10.17 -35.75
C GLN A 184 7.12 -11.52 -35.11
N ARG A 185 7.44 -12.63 -35.79
CA ARG A 185 7.31 -13.97 -35.21
C ARG A 185 8.60 -14.31 -34.48
N VAL A 186 8.53 -14.51 -33.16
CA VAL A 186 9.71 -14.82 -32.33
C VAL A 186 10.10 -16.29 -32.54
N PRO A 187 11.31 -16.59 -33.06
CA PRO A 187 11.74 -17.96 -33.32
C PRO A 187 11.63 -18.86 -32.07
N GLY A 188 11.17 -20.10 -32.26
CA GLY A 188 10.95 -21.04 -31.16
C GLY A 188 9.66 -20.84 -30.36
N THR A 189 8.85 -19.81 -30.66
CA THR A 189 7.51 -19.62 -30.05
C THR A 189 6.42 -19.50 -31.12
N GLN A 190 5.20 -19.89 -30.79
CA GLN A 190 4.03 -19.69 -31.65
C GLN A 190 3.44 -18.27 -31.55
N VAL A 191 3.99 -17.42 -30.68
CA VAL A 191 3.48 -16.07 -30.41
C VAL A 191 4.14 -15.05 -31.33
N GLY A 192 3.32 -14.33 -32.11
CA GLY A 192 3.76 -13.14 -32.84
C GLY A 192 3.68 -11.90 -31.96
N ARG A 193 4.76 -11.11 -31.91
CA ARG A 193 4.76 -9.77 -31.30
C ARG A 193 4.38 -8.74 -32.36
N GLU A 194 3.21 -8.12 -32.23
CA GLU A 194 2.92 -6.88 -32.96
C GLU A 194 3.60 -5.71 -32.26
N SER A 195 4.30 -4.88 -33.04
CA SER A 195 4.85 -3.61 -32.59
C SER A 195 4.31 -2.51 -33.49
N ARG A 196 3.78 -1.45 -32.90
CA ARG A 196 3.01 -0.40 -33.59
C ARG A 196 3.43 0.99 -33.13
N ILE A 197 3.45 1.93 -34.07
CA ILE A 197 3.55 3.37 -33.79
C ILE A 197 2.29 4.01 -34.36
N ALA A 198 1.59 4.78 -33.55
CA ALA A 198 0.40 5.52 -33.93
C ALA A 198 0.67 7.03 -33.87
N VAL A 199 0.15 7.77 -34.84
CA VAL A 199 0.08 9.23 -34.81
C VAL A 199 -1.35 9.62 -34.50
N ALA A 200 -1.58 10.29 -33.38
CA ALA A 200 -2.90 10.72 -32.95
C ALA A 200 -3.50 11.75 -33.92
N ALA A 201 -4.81 11.66 -34.13
CA ALA A 201 -5.63 12.57 -34.92
C ALA A 201 -6.78 13.09 -34.07
N TYR A 202 -6.79 14.39 -33.82
CA TYR A 202 -7.80 15.11 -33.06
C TYR A 202 -8.67 15.93 -34.00
N LEU A 203 -9.96 15.63 -34.04
CA LEU A 203 -10.95 16.31 -34.87
C LEU A 203 -11.96 16.98 -33.95
N ARG A 204 -12.26 18.27 -34.16
CA ARG A 204 -13.40 18.93 -33.51
C ARG A 204 -14.50 19.22 -34.52
N VAL A 205 -15.61 18.49 -34.39
CA VAL A 205 -16.83 18.68 -35.18
C VAL A 205 -17.64 19.84 -34.59
N ALA A 206 -18.08 20.75 -35.44
CA ALA A 206 -18.75 21.98 -35.05
C ALA A 206 -20.16 21.74 -34.48
N GLY A 207 -20.50 22.48 -33.43
CA GLY A 207 -21.82 22.49 -32.79
C GLY A 207 -21.70 22.76 -31.28
N PRO A 208 -22.76 22.50 -30.50
CA PRO A 208 -22.75 22.70 -29.05
C PRO A 208 -21.69 21.84 -28.36
N LEU A 209 -20.88 22.46 -27.49
CA LEU A 209 -19.88 21.79 -26.67
C LEU A 209 -20.34 21.71 -25.23
N THR A 210 -20.07 20.58 -24.59
CA THR A 210 -20.41 20.26 -23.20
C THR A 210 -19.18 19.64 -22.54
N ALA A 211 -18.53 20.37 -21.64
CA ALA A 211 -17.43 19.88 -20.84
C ALA A 211 -17.94 19.35 -19.49
N ALA A 212 -18.01 18.02 -19.33
CA ALA A 212 -18.52 17.40 -18.11
C ALA A 212 -17.80 16.07 -17.80
N LEU A 213 -17.45 15.87 -16.53
CA LEU A 213 -16.97 14.60 -16.01
C LEU A 213 -17.97 14.07 -14.97
N GLY A 214 -18.19 12.76 -14.93
CA GLY A 214 -18.99 12.07 -13.92
C GLY A 214 -18.11 11.16 -13.05
N VAL A 215 -18.55 10.96 -11.80
CA VAL A 215 -17.96 9.97 -10.88
C VAL A 215 -18.98 8.86 -10.64
N GLU A 216 -18.60 7.64 -10.95
CA GLU A 216 -19.44 6.43 -10.96
C GLU A 216 -18.80 5.30 -10.13
N ALA A 217 -19.60 4.27 -9.79
CA ALA A 217 -19.13 2.98 -9.27
C ALA A 217 -18.11 3.08 -8.10
N VAL A 218 -18.36 3.99 -7.16
CA VAL A 218 -17.51 4.19 -5.97
C VAL A 218 -17.66 3.01 -5.00
N SER A 219 -16.53 2.42 -4.63
CA SER A 219 -16.40 1.31 -3.68
C SER A 219 -15.30 1.61 -2.66
N THR A 220 -15.56 1.32 -1.39
CA THR A 220 -14.65 1.63 -0.28
C THR A 220 -14.29 0.37 0.51
N THR A 221 -13.01 0.21 0.85
CA THR A 221 -12.54 -0.77 1.84
C THR A 221 -11.70 -0.07 2.91
N TYR A 222 -11.69 -0.64 4.12
CA TYR A 222 -10.89 -0.15 5.23
C TYR A 222 -9.99 -1.27 5.75
N ASP A 223 -8.70 -1.04 5.68
CA ASP A 223 -7.63 -1.93 6.13
C ASP A 223 -7.20 -1.46 7.52
N GLY A 224 -7.74 -2.12 8.55
CA GLY A 224 -7.55 -1.69 9.94
C GLY A 224 -6.08 -1.66 10.40
N THR A 225 -5.81 -0.88 11.45
CA THR A 225 -4.52 -0.87 12.14
C THR A 225 -4.55 -1.76 13.38
N ALA A 226 -3.40 -2.15 13.90
CA ALA A 226 -3.27 -2.78 15.23
C ALA A 226 -3.06 -1.74 16.36
N ASN A 227 -2.70 -0.50 16.02
CA ASN A 227 -2.46 0.56 17.00
C ASN A 227 -3.77 1.25 17.40
N PRO A 228 -4.22 1.20 18.67
CA PRO A 228 -5.47 1.83 19.11
C PRO A 228 -5.46 3.36 19.08
N PHE A 229 -4.30 3.99 18.88
CA PHE A 229 -4.14 5.44 18.70
C PHE A 229 -3.67 5.80 17.27
N GLY A 230 -3.57 4.83 16.37
CA GLY A 230 -3.17 5.04 14.98
C GLY A 230 -4.35 5.08 14.02
N GLY A 231 -4.10 5.56 12.81
CA GLY A 231 -5.00 5.35 11.68
C GLY A 231 -4.69 4.04 10.94
N GLY A 232 -5.72 3.46 10.31
CA GLY A 232 -5.60 2.39 9.32
C GLY A 232 -5.37 2.92 7.91
N GLY A 233 -5.37 1.99 6.96
CA GLY A 233 -5.46 2.26 5.54
C GLY A 233 -6.92 2.31 5.08
N ALA A 234 -7.19 3.09 4.03
CA ALA A 234 -8.45 2.99 3.30
C ALA A 234 -8.17 2.95 1.79
N THR A 235 -8.88 2.09 1.07
CA THR A 235 -8.82 2.06 -0.40
C THR A 235 -10.18 2.52 -0.93
N ILE A 236 -10.20 3.66 -1.61
CA ILE A 236 -11.38 4.24 -2.24
C ILE A 236 -11.16 4.12 -3.74
N ALA A 237 -11.97 3.29 -4.38
CA ALA A 237 -11.87 3.04 -5.79
C ALA A 237 -13.15 3.54 -6.47
N TYR A 238 -13.03 4.41 -7.48
CA TYR A 238 -14.14 4.96 -8.27
C TYR A 238 -13.84 4.94 -9.78
N THR A 239 -14.87 5.15 -10.59
CA THR A 239 -14.75 5.34 -12.04
C THR A 239 -14.94 6.82 -12.36
N VAL A 240 -14.06 7.41 -13.15
CA VAL A 240 -14.27 8.74 -13.75
C VAL A 240 -14.69 8.54 -15.20
N ARG A 241 -15.85 9.09 -15.60
CA ARG A 241 -16.36 9.06 -16.98
C ARG A 241 -16.37 10.46 -17.57
N ASN A 242 -16.02 10.61 -18.84
CA ASN A 242 -16.35 11.84 -19.58
C ASN A 242 -17.78 11.74 -20.10
N THR A 243 -18.69 12.50 -19.47
CA THR A 243 -20.10 12.58 -19.84
C THR A 243 -20.39 13.73 -20.81
N GLY A 244 -19.37 14.53 -21.14
CA GLY A 244 -19.39 15.56 -22.15
C GLY A 244 -19.06 15.05 -23.55
N ASN A 245 -18.89 16.00 -24.48
CA ASN A 245 -18.48 15.74 -25.87
C ASN A 245 -17.13 16.39 -26.22
N VAL A 246 -16.36 16.88 -25.25
CA VAL A 246 -14.99 17.39 -25.45
C VAL A 246 -14.02 16.59 -24.59
N ARG A 247 -12.78 16.42 -25.06
CA ARG A 247 -11.74 15.71 -24.31
C ARG A 247 -11.23 16.58 -23.16
N LEU A 248 -11.02 15.96 -22.00
CA LEU A 248 -10.78 16.66 -20.74
C LEU A 248 -9.71 15.95 -19.91
N SER A 249 -8.96 16.72 -19.14
CA SER A 249 -8.14 16.23 -18.03
C SER A 249 -9.00 16.28 -16.75
N GLY A 250 -8.60 15.55 -15.71
CA GLY A 250 -9.33 15.49 -14.44
C GLY A 250 -8.40 15.60 -13.25
N ALA A 251 -8.46 16.72 -12.51
CA ALA A 251 -7.79 16.86 -11.23
C ALA A 251 -8.64 16.21 -10.13
N GLN A 252 -8.01 15.42 -9.26
CA GLN A 252 -8.70 14.50 -8.36
C GLN A 252 -8.33 14.78 -6.90
N ALA A 253 -9.33 14.89 -6.03
CA ALA A 253 -9.15 14.97 -4.58
C ALA A 253 -10.07 13.96 -3.91
N VAL A 254 -9.54 13.20 -2.95
CA VAL A 254 -10.29 12.20 -2.19
C VAL A 254 -10.06 12.45 -0.71
N SER A 255 -11.11 12.72 0.05
CA SER A 255 -11.03 12.87 1.50
C SER A 255 -11.96 11.92 2.24
N VAL A 256 -11.64 11.65 3.51
CA VAL A 256 -12.42 10.80 4.39
C VAL A 256 -12.62 11.51 5.72
N THR A 257 -13.87 11.84 6.03
CA THR A 257 -14.26 12.55 7.25
C THR A 257 -14.84 11.58 8.28
N SER A 258 -14.45 11.75 9.55
CA SER A 258 -15.00 11.01 10.69
C SER A 258 -16.14 11.78 11.39
N PRO A 259 -16.97 11.10 12.21
CA PRO A 259 -17.99 11.76 13.03
C PRO A 259 -17.43 12.76 14.05
N PHE A 260 -16.13 12.69 14.33
CA PHE A 260 -15.41 13.53 15.28
C PHE A 260 -14.75 14.77 14.61
N GLY A 261 -15.03 15.02 13.33
CA GLY A 261 -14.52 16.17 12.59
C GLY A 261 -13.05 16.03 12.13
N THR A 262 -12.45 14.84 12.25
CA THR A 262 -11.12 14.58 11.68
C THR A 262 -11.25 14.22 10.20
N GLU A 263 -10.37 14.77 9.37
CA GLU A 263 -10.31 14.48 7.94
C GLU A 263 -8.94 13.93 7.56
N ALA A 264 -8.92 12.95 6.67
CA ALA A 264 -7.73 12.51 5.96
C ALA A 264 -7.94 12.79 4.47
N GLU A 265 -6.92 13.26 3.75
CA GLU A 265 -6.99 13.59 2.33
C GLU A 265 -5.88 12.88 1.53
N THR A 266 -6.16 12.58 0.27
CA THR A 266 -5.16 12.19 -0.72
C THR A 266 -5.51 12.81 -2.08
N THR A 267 -4.47 13.09 -2.87
CA THR A 267 -4.59 13.64 -4.23
C THR A 267 -4.07 12.59 -5.20
N PRO A 268 -4.95 11.77 -5.82
CA PRO A 268 -4.57 10.86 -6.89
C PRO A 268 -3.96 11.62 -8.08
N ALA A 269 -3.17 10.93 -8.90
CA ALA A 269 -2.60 11.52 -10.10
C ALA A 269 -3.70 12.12 -11.00
N THR A 270 -3.45 13.33 -11.53
CA THR A 270 -4.32 13.97 -12.52
C THR A 270 -4.44 13.07 -13.75
N LEU A 271 -5.67 12.87 -14.26
CA LEU A 271 -5.87 12.16 -15.54
C LEU A 271 -5.29 13.02 -16.68
N GLU A 272 -4.46 12.45 -17.54
CA GLU A 272 -3.80 13.20 -18.63
C GLU A 272 -4.83 13.64 -19.68
N GLU A 273 -5.59 12.69 -20.23
CA GLU A 273 -6.62 12.91 -21.25
C GLU A 273 -7.68 11.81 -21.19
N LEU A 274 -8.95 12.21 -20.99
CA LEU A 274 -10.12 11.34 -21.01
C LEU A 274 -11.03 11.74 -22.18
N LEU A 275 -11.19 10.82 -23.14
CA LEU A 275 -11.97 11.03 -24.35
C LEU A 275 -13.47 11.05 -24.07
N PRO A 276 -14.31 11.69 -24.91
CA PRO A 276 -15.77 11.66 -24.76
C PRO A 276 -16.35 10.23 -24.67
N GLY A 277 -17.23 9.99 -23.70
CA GLY A 277 -17.86 8.69 -23.45
C GLY A 277 -17.00 7.67 -22.67
N ASP A 278 -15.68 7.77 -22.78
CA ASP A 278 -14.73 6.89 -22.10
C ASP A 278 -14.77 7.04 -20.57
N ALA A 279 -14.25 6.00 -19.90
CA ALA A 279 -14.15 5.97 -18.45
C ALA A 279 -12.90 5.25 -17.95
N VAL A 280 -12.28 5.80 -16.90
CA VAL A 280 -11.06 5.29 -16.27
C VAL A 280 -11.33 4.90 -14.82
N ARG A 281 -10.77 3.76 -14.40
CA ARG A 281 -10.97 3.20 -13.06
C ARG A 281 -9.82 3.59 -12.13
N VAL A 282 -10.07 4.54 -11.23
CA VAL A 282 -9.07 5.10 -10.32
C VAL A 282 -9.14 4.40 -8.96
N THR A 283 -7.98 4.15 -8.34
CA THR A 283 -7.86 3.56 -7.00
C THR A 283 -7.01 4.47 -6.13
N ALA A 284 -7.64 5.24 -5.25
CA ALA A 284 -6.98 6.04 -4.24
C ALA A 284 -6.69 5.17 -3.00
N ARG A 285 -5.44 5.19 -2.53
CA ARG A 285 -5.02 4.55 -1.27
C ARG A 285 -4.63 5.62 -0.28
N MET A 286 -5.20 5.54 0.91
CA MET A 286 -5.04 6.49 2.00
C MET A 286 -4.45 5.79 3.22
N THR A 287 -3.69 6.51 4.02
CA THR A 287 -3.19 6.08 5.33
C THR A 287 -3.59 7.10 6.39
N GLY A 288 -3.58 6.71 7.66
CA GLY A 288 -3.95 7.61 8.76
C GLY A 288 -5.46 7.75 8.99
N VAL A 289 -6.30 6.97 8.31
CA VAL A 289 -7.76 7.01 8.48
C VAL A 289 -8.14 6.39 9.82
N LEU A 290 -8.73 7.17 10.73
CA LEU A 290 -9.04 6.70 12.09
C LEU A 290 -10.13 5.61 12.11
N PRO A 291 -9.98 4.54 12.92
CA PRO A 291 -11.03 3.55 13.10
C PRO A 291 -12.16 4.14 13.97
N ALA A 292 -13.07 4.89 13.36
CA ALA A 292 -14.11 5.67 14.06
C ALA A 292 -15.55 5.18 13.79
N GLY A 293 -15.72 3.96 13.25
CA GLY A 293 -17.04 3.43 12.89
C GLY A 293 -17.53 4.00 11.55
N PRO A 294 -18.68 4.70 11.49
CA PRO A 294 -19.20 5.26 10.24
C PRO A 294 -18.37 6.47 9.79
N LEU A 295 -17.69 6.35 8.65
CA LEU A 295 -16.97 7.40 7.96
C LEU A 295 -17.72 7.83 6.68
N LYS A 296 -17.39 9.01 6.17
CA LYS A 296 -17.81 9.47 4.83
C LYS A 296 -16.57 9.65 3.96
N ALA A 297 -16.55 9.02 2.79
CA ALA A 297 -15.56 9.26 1.76
C ALA A 297 -16.13 10.22 0.71
N HIS A 298 -15.40 11.30 0.44
CA HIS A 298 -15.70 12.32 -0.55
C HIS A 298 -14.74 12.14 -1.73
N VAL A 299 -15.27 12.01 -2.94
CA VAL A 299 -14.51 11.94 -4.19
C VAL A 299 -14.88 13.14 -5.03
N LYS A 300 -13.94 14.06 -5.20
CA LYS A 300 -14.11 15.28 -6.00
C LYS A 300 -13.22 15.22 -7.24
N VAL A 301 -13.85 15.32 -8.41
CA VAL A 301 -13.16 15.41 -9.69
C VAL A 301 -13.48 16.76 -10.31
N THR A 302 -12.42 17.54 -10.57
CA THR A 302 -12.52 18.85 -11.23
C THR A 302 -12.07 18.69 -12.68
N PRO A 303 -12.95 18.91 -13.68
CA PRO A 303 -12.54 18.93 -15.08
C PRO A 303 -11.49 20.01 -15.32
N VAL A 304 -10.46 19.67 -16.09
CA VAL A 304 -9.37 20.57 -16.48
C VAL A 304 -9.27 20.55 -18.00
N GLN A 305 -9.12 21.73 -18.61
CA GLN A 305 -8.88 21.83 -20.04
C GLN A 305 -7.42 21.49 -20.36
N LEU A 306 -7.19 20.64 -21.36
CA LEU A 306 -5.84 20.36 -21.86
C LEU A 306 -5.21 21.63 -22.45
N PRO A 307 -3.94 21.96 -22.14
CA PRO A 307 -3.25 23.13 -22.70
C PRO A 307 -3.21 23.15 -24.24
N ASP A 308 -3.17 21.96 -24.83
CA ASP A 308 -3.07 21.71 -26.27
C ASP A 308 -4.44 21.54 -26.96
N ALA A 309 -5.55 21.62 -26.22
CA ALA A 309 -6.89 21.47 -26.75
C ALA A 309 -7.53 22.84 -27.02
N PRO A 310 -8.33 22.99 -28.10
CA PRO A 310 -8.95 24.26 -28.42
C PRO A 310 -9.91 24.71 -27.32
N ALA A 311 -9.96 26.02 -27.06
CA ALA A 311 -10.77 26.63 -26.02
C ALA A 311 -12.22 26.13 -26.03
N VAL A 312 -12.79 25.86 -24.85
CA VAL A 312 -14.20 25.46 -24.71
C VAL A 312 -14.92 26.53 -23.91
N PRO A 313 -15.94 27.22 -24.46
CA PRO A 313 -16.56 28.39 -23.83
C PRO A 313 -17.59 28.02 -22.74
N THR A 314 -17.44 26.87 -22.07
CA THR A 314 -18.34 26.39 -21.02
C THR A 314 -17.62 26.31 -19.67
N PRO A 315 -18.26 26.68 -18.55
CA PRO A 315 -17.65 26.60 -17.23
C PRO A 315 -17.37 25.13 -16.85
N LEU A 316 -16.13 24.85 -16.44
CA LEU A 316 -15.73 23.54 -15.94
C LEU A 316 -16.24 23.39 -14.50
N GLN A 317 -17.32 22.62 -14.32
CA GLN A 317 -17.91 22.40 -13.00
C GLN A 317 -17.32 21.15 -12.34
N PRO A 318 -16.83 21.22 -11.08
CA PRO A 318 -16.39 20.04 -10.35
C PRO A 318 -17.59 19.16 -9.99
N VAL A 319 -17.39 17.85 -10.02
CA VAL A 319 -18.35 16.85 -9.57
C VAL A 319 -17.83 16.19 -8.31
N GLU A 320 -18.70 16.07 -7.31
CA GLU A 320 -18.42 15.42 -6.04
C GLU A 320 -19.39 14.26 -5.81
N GLN A 321 -18.88 13.15 -5.30
CA GLN A 321 -19.66 12.00 -4.82
C GLN A 321 -19.27 11.67 -3.37
N THR A 322 -20.27 11.41 -2.53
CA THR A 322 -20.06 11.03 -1.13
C THR A 322 -20.62 9.64 -0.88
N VAL A 323 -19.81 8.74 -0.32
CA VAL A 323 -20.24 7.39 0.07
C VAL A 323 -19.86 7.07 1.51
N GLY A 324 -20.64 6.19 2.15
CA GLY A 324 -20.33 5.67 3.48
C GLY A 324 -19.19 4.65 3.44
N LEU A 325 -18.32 4.69 4.43
CA LEU A 325 -17.32 3.65 4.72
C LEU A 325 -17.46 3.22 6.18
N TRP A 326 -17.29 1.94 6.49
CA TRP A 326 -17.28 1.46 7.87
C TRP A 326 -15.87 1.06 8.29
N ALA A 327 -15.29 1.81 9.24
CA ALA A 327 -13.97 1.58 9.79
C ALA A 327 -14.07 0.95 11.19
N THR A 328 -14.08 -0.39 11.24
CA THR A 328 -14.34 -1.14 12.47
C THR A 328 -13.27 -0.89 13.55
N PRO A 329 -13.65 -0.44 14.76
CA PRO A 329 -12.72 -0.05 15.82
C PRO A 329 -12.18 -1.23 16.66
N TRP A 330 -11.67 -2.28 15.99
CA TRP A 330 -11.15 -3.47 16.69
C TRP A 330 -10.07 -3.15 17.72
N PRO A 331 -9.07 -2.28 17.46
CA PRO A 331 -8.05 -1.94 18.46
C PRO A 331 -8.62 -1.27 19.71
N GLN A 332 -9.59 -0.37 19.54
CA GLN A 332 -10.21 0.34 20.65
C GLN A 332 -11.13 -0.59 21.46
N VAL A 333 -11.81 -1.55 20.81
CA VAL A 333 -12.57 -2.61 21.49
C VAL A 333 -11.63 -3.51 22.31
N VAL A 334 -10.49 -3.94 21.74
CA VAL A 334 -9.49 -4.75 22.46
C VAL A 334 -8.88 -3.97 23.63
N LEU A 335 -8.53 -2.69 23.44
CA LEU A 335 -8.02 -1.82 24.50
C LEU A 335 -9.04 -1.64 25.64
N LEU A 336 -10.32 -1.45 25.30
CA LEU A 336 -11.41 -1.35 26.26
C LEU A 336 -11.57 -2.65 27.07
N LEU A 337 -11.52 -3.81 26.41
CA LEU A 337 -11.58 -5.12 27.08
C LEU A 337 -10.40 -5.33 28.04
N ILE A 338 -9.18 -4.94 27.65
CA ILE A 338 -8.00 -4.99 28.53
C ILE A 338 -8.19 -4.07 29.74
N LEU A 339 -8.67 -2.84 29.54
CA LEU A 339 -8.93 -1.89 30.62
C LEU A 339 -10.00 -2.40 31.60
N VAL A 340 -11.10 -2.97 31.10
CA VAL A 340 -12.14 -3.59 31.92
C VAL A 340 -11.59 -4.78 32.70
N ALA A 341 -10.78 -5.65 32.08
CA ALA A 341 -10.14 -6.77 32.75
C ALA A 341 -9.19 -6.33 33.87
N LEU A 342 -8.41 -5.26 33.66
CA LEU A 342 -7.55 -4.66 34.68
C LEU A 342 -8.35 -4.09 35.86
N VAL A 343 -9.44 -3.38 35.61
CA VAL A 343 -10.30 -2.82 36.67
C VAL A 343 -10.97 -3.94 37.48
N VAL A 344 -11.53 -4.96 36.82
CA VAL A 344 -12.15 -6.12 37.50
C VAL A 344 -11.11 -6.93 38.27
N GLY A 345 -9.94 -7.16 37.69
CA GLY A 345 -8.83 -7.85 38.34
C GLY A 345 -8.32 -7.12 39.58
N LEU A 346 -8.15 -5.80 39.51
CA LEU A 346 -7.78 -4.95 40.64
C LEU A 346 -8.86 -4.95 41.73
N TRP A 347 -10.14 -4.85 41.36
CA TRP A 347 -11.26 -4.91 42.31
C TRP A 347 -11.33 -6.26 43.03
N TRP A 348 -11.14 -7.37 42.30
CA TRP A 348 -11.10 -8.72 42.87
C TRP A 348 -9.87 -8.93 43.77
N TRP A 349 -8.69 -8.45 43.36
CA TRP A 349 -7.47 -8.49 44.15
C TRP A 349 -7.58 -7.68 45.45
N LEU A 350 -8.12 -6.46 45.40
CA LEU A 350 -8.39 -5.63 46.58
C LEU A 350 -9.43 -6.31 47.50
N GLY A 351 -10.48 -6.91 46.95
CA GLY A 351 -11.47 -7.68 47.70
C GLY A 351 -10.86 -8.90 48.42
N TRP A 352 -9.98 -9.64 47.74
CA TRP A 352 -9.29 -10.80 48.31
C TRP A 352 -8.23 -10.41 49.34
N SER A 353 -7.48 -9.33 49.07
CA SER A 353 -6.49 -8.76 49.99
C SER A 353 -7.15 -8.30 51.29
N ARG A 354 -8.29 -7.60 51.23
CA ARG A 354 -9.08 -7.23 52.42
C ARG A 354 -9.51 -8.44 53.25
N ARG A 355 -9.95 -9.53 52.61
CA ARG A 355 -10.27 -10.79 53.32
C ARG A 355 -9.03 -11.38 54.03
N ARG A 356 -7.87 -11.38 53.38
CA ARG A 356 -6.59 -11.84 53.97
C ARG A 356 -6.10 -10.93 55.10
N PHE A 357 -6.28 -9.61 54.99
CA PHE A 357 -5.88 -8.65 56.02
C PHE A 357 -6.78 -8.75 57.27
N ASN A 358 -8.10 -8.86 57.07
CA ASN A 358 -9.05 -9.07 58.16
C ASN A 358 -8.82 -10.41 58.86
N ALA A 359 -8.44 -11.47 58.13
CA ALA A 359 -8.04 -12.75 58.72
C ALA A 359 -6.77 -12.63 59.58
N LYS A 360 -5.79 -11.79 59.19
CA LYS A 360 -4.60 -11.49 60.00
C LYS A 360 -4.95 -10.67 61.25
N LEU A 361 -5.84 -9.68 61.15
CA LEU A 361 -6.34 -8.94 62.31
C LEU A 361 -7.07 -9.86 63.29
N ALA A 362 -8.02 -10.66 62.82
CA ALA A 362 -8.76 -11.61 63.65
C ALA A 362 -7.84 -12.67 64.29
N ALA A 363 -6.79 -13.12 63.59
CA ALA A 363 -5.79 -14.02 64.16
C ALA A 363 -4.88 -13.33 65.20
N ALA A 364 -4.53 -12.06 65.03
CA ALA A 364 -3.80 -11.28 66.02
C ALA A 364 -4.66 -11.01 67.26
N GLU A 365 -5.93 -10.65 67.07
CA GLU A 365 -6.90 -10.42 68.14
C GLU A 365 -7.20 -11.72 68.91
N ALA A 366 -7.28 -12.87 68.23
CA ALA A 366 -7.43 -14.19 68.87
C ALA A 366 -6.18 -14.59 69.69
N ARG A 367 -4.97 -14.23 69.24
CA ARG A 367 -3.74 -14.40 70.05
C ARG A 367 -3.74 -13.48 71.27
N GLY A 368 -4.14 -12.22 71.10
CA GLY A 368 -4.30 -11.27 72.21
C GLY A 368 -5.32 -11.75 73.24
N ARG A 369 -6.47 -12.29 72.79
CA ARG A 369 -7.46 -12.91 73.68
C ARG A 369 -6.95 -14.16 74.39
N ARG A 370 -6.14 -15.01 73.76
CA ARG A 370 -5.52 -16.17 74.43
C ARG A 370 -4.49 -15.75 75.49
N ALA A 371 -3.66 -14.75 75.18
CA ALA A 371 -2.71 -14.18 76.14
C ALA A 371 -3.43 -13.50 77.33
N ALA A 372 -4.55 -12.81 77.08
CA ALA A 372 -5.36 -12.17 78.13
C ALA A 372 -6.23 -13.16 78.93
N ALA A 373 -6.56 -14.32 78.37
CA ALA A 373 -7.33 -15.38 79.05
C ALA A 373 -6.47 -16.26 79.99
N GLY A 374 -5.19 -15.94 80.17
CA GLY A 374 -4.31 -16.65 81.11
C GLY A 374 -3.75 -17.98 80.61
N ASP A 375 -3.94 -18.32 79.32
CA ASP A 375 -3.52 -19.60 78.73
C ASP A 375 -2.10 -19.49 78.13
N ALA A 376 -1.20 -18.86 78.90
CA ALA A 376 0.24 -19.00 78.69
C ALA A 376 0.70 -20.26 79.42
N PRO A 377 1.50 -21.15 78.80
CA PRO A 377 2.07 -22.28 79.51
C PRO A 377 2.96 -21.74 80.64
N ALA A 378 2.56 -22.02 81.88
CA ALA A 378 3.32 -21.60 83.04
C ALA A 378 4.66 -22.35 83.09
N GLU A 379 5.76 -21.64 82.81
CA GLU A 379 7.04 -22.00 83.38
C GLU A 379 6.91 -22.00 84.90
N LYS A 380 6.86 -23.20 85.51
CA LYS A 380 7.56 -23.51 86.78
C LYS A 380 7.46 -24.98 87.13
N GLY A 381 8.62 -25.64 87.09
CA GLY A 381 8.81 -27.03 87.45
C GLY A 381 10.29 -27.37 87.41
N ALA A 382 11.05 -26.79 88.35
CA ALA A 382 12.33 -27.23 88.93
C ALA A 382 13.47 -27.70 87.99
N LEU A 383 14.67 -27.10 88.06
CA LEU A 383 15.60 -27.24 89.19
C LEU A 383 15.83 -28.70 89.61
N ASP A 384 16.51 -29.47 88.75
CA ASP A 384 17.32 -30.61 89.17
C ASP A 384 18.48 -30.83 88.18
N ALA A 385 19.54 -30.03 88.36
CA ALA A 385 20.88 -30.22 87.77
C ALA A 385 21.90 -29.29 88.49
N LEU A 386 21.95 -29.35 89.82
CA LEU A 386 23.03 -28.79 90.63
C LEU A 386 23.99 -29.92 91.01
N PHE A 387 25.16 -29.99 90.36
CA PHE A 387 26.42 -30.69 90.68
C PHE A 387 27.21 -30.62 89.34
N GLU A 388 28.45 -30.14 89.23
CA GLU A 388 29.54 -29.98 90.21
C GLU A 388 30.53 -28.86 89.74
N PRO A 389 31.30 -28.20 90.63
CA PRO A 389 32.25 -27.13 90.28
C PRO A 389 33.72 -27.64 90.23
N PRO A 390 34.75 -26.77 90.30
CA PRO A 390 35.38 -26.11 89.16
C PRO A 390 36.83 -26.58 88.90
N GLY A 391 37.44 -26.09 87.82
CA GLY A 391 38.89 -26.24 87.56
C GLY A 391 39.44 -25.08 86.76
N ASP A 392 40.24 -24.23 87.41
CA ASP A 392 41.08 -23.22 86.76
C ASP A 392 42.23 -23.89 86.00
N GLU A 393 42.57 -23.39 84.80
CA GLU A 393 43.97 -23.11 84.46
C GLU A 393 44.09 -22.13 83.28
N ALA A 394 45.04 -21.21 83.40
CA ALA A 394 45.51 -20.24 82.41
C ALA A 394 47.02 -19.99 82.68
N PRO A 395 47.81 -19.28 81.84
CA PRO A 395 47.55 -18.72 80.49
C PRO A 395 48.42 -19.50 79.44
N ALA A 396 48.98 -19.00 78.32
CA ALA A 396 49.07 -17.68 77.67
C ALA A 396 49.37 -17.81 76.16
N GLU A 397 49.18 -16.72 75.40
CA GLU A 397 50.22 -15.97 74.63
C GLU A 397 49.63 -15.26 73.38
N LEU A 398 50.44 -14.44 72.70
CA LEU A 398 50.09 -13.19 72.04
C LEU A 398 49.75 -13.28 70.53
N ALA A 399 49.25 -12.13 70.02
CA ALA A 399 48.85 -11.78 68.64
C ALA A 399 50.02 -11.87 67.59
N PRO A 400 49.88 -11.60 66.25
CA PRO A 400 48.93 -10.65 65.63
C PRO A 400 48.42 -10.82 64.15
N VAL A 401 47.32 -10.09 63.85
CA VAL A 401 47.01 -9.22 62.67
C VAL A 401 47.16 -9.70 61.18
N ALA A 402 46.00 -9.73 60.48
CA ALA A 402 45.71 -9.44 59.04
C ALA A 402 46.44 -10.23 57.91
N ALA A 403 45.93 -10.38 56.66
CA ALA A 403 44.80 -9.78 55.92
C ALA A 403 44.29 -10.71 54.77
N SER A 404 43.35 -10.20 53.93
CA SER A 404 43.11 -10.56 52.49
C SER A 404 41.82 -11.30 52.07
N ASN A 405 40.83 -10.48 51.67
CA ASN A 405 39.83 -10.61 50.58
C ASN A 405 39.48 -11.95 49.87
N GLY A 406 38.15 -12.17 49.78
CA GLY A 406 37.41 -12.97 48.79
C GLY A 406 35.92 -13.04 49.19
N SER A 407 34.88 -13.12 48.35
CA SER A 407 34.76 -13.24 46.89
C SER A 407 33.32 -12.95 46.43
N ARG A 408 33.08 -12.39 45.23
CA ARG A 408 32.10 -12.92 44.24
C ARG A 408 32.10 -12.13 42.90
N PRO A 409 31.66 -12.73 41.77
CA PRO A 409 32.04 -12.27 40.43
C PRO A 409 30.93 -11.53 39.65
N ALA A 410 31.35 -10.72 38.67
CA ALA A 410 30.54 -10.29 37.53
C ALA A 410 31.42 -9.90 36.34
N GLY A 411 30.92 -10.09 35.10
CA GLY A 411 31.34 -9.33 33.91
C GLY A 411 32.50 -9.87 33.07
N ASN A 412 32.18 -10.59 31.99
CA ASN A 412 33.08 -10.69 30.83
C ASN A 412 32.92 -9.44 29.95
N GLY A 413 34.04 -8.76 29.65
CA GLY A 413 34.13 -7.63 28.72
C GLY A 413 35.35 -7.78 27.81
N LYS A 414 35.14 -7.57 26.51
CA LYS A 414 36.09 -7.77 25.41
C LYS A 414 37.17 -6.67 25.36
N THR A 415 38.40 -7.02 24.96
CA THR A 415 39.19 -6.31 23.92
C THR A 415 40.41 -7.14 23.46
N ASP A 416 40.83 -6.91 22.22
CA ASP A 416 41.88 -7.65 21.50
C ASP A 416 43.33 -7.25 21.88
N ALA A 417 44.32 -8.13 21.63
CA ALA A 417 45.45 -7.84 20.70
C ALA A 417 46.55 -8.93 20.66
N ASP A 418 46.72 -9.52 19.46
CA ASP A 418 48.00 -9.76 18.74
C ASP A 418 48.99 -10.91 19.09
N ARG A 419 49.55 -11.46 17.98
CA ARG A 419 50.86 -12.13 17.76
C ARG A 419 51.11 -13.63 18.10
N ALA A 420 51.09 -14.39 16.99
CA ALA A 420 52.01 -15.48 16.56
C ALA A 420 52.02 -16.87 17.27
N GLY A 421 52.12 -17.92 16.46
CA GLY A 421 52.30 -19.31 16.92
C GLY A 421 52.00 -20.37 15.84
N GLU A 422 53.00 -20.68 15.02
CA GLU A 422 53.13 -21.79 14.05
C GLU A 422 52.38 -23.12 14.37
N ALA A 423 51.69 -23.71 13.38
CA ALA A 423 51.82 -25.14 12.95
C ALA A 423 50.66 -25.62 12.04
N ALA A 424 51.01 -26.32 10.95
CA ALA A 424 50.12 -27.18 10.13
C ALA A 424 50.52 -28.67 10.37
N PRO A 425 50.01 -29.73 9.68
CA PRO A 425 48.93 -29.87 8.66
C PRO A 425 47.98 -31.05 9.10
N PRO A 426 47.35 -31.92 8.24
CA PRO A 426 47.07 -31.90 6.79
C PRO A 426 45.59 -32.18 6.40
N ALA A 427 45.34 -32.38 5.11
CA ALA A 427 44.04 -32.50 4.44
C ALA A 427 43.35 -33.88 4.49
N ALA A 428 42.04 -33.87 4.23
CA ALA A 428 41.25 -34.94 3.60
C ALA A 428 40.07 -34.26 2.84
N THR A 429 39.98 -34.31 1.51
CA THR A 429 39.31 -35.36 0.70
C THR A 429 38.01 -35.92 1.29
N ASN A 430 36.88 -35.62 0.65
CA ASN A 430 35.92 -36.64 0.21
C ASN A 430 34.92 -36.08 -0.85
N PRO A 431 34.14 -36.94 -1.53
CA PRO A 431 33.64 -36.68 -2.89
C PRO A 431 32.10 -36.64 -2.98
N ASP A 432 31.59 -37.01 -4.15
CA ASP A 432 30.19 -37.19 -4.62
C ASP A 432 29.48 -35.93 -5.17
#